data_AF-A0A2U1NYN1-F1
#
_entry.id   AF-A0A2U1NYN1-F1
#
_cell.length_a   1.000
_cell.length_b   1.000
_cell.length_c   1.000
_cell.angle_alpha   90.00
_cell.angle_beta   90.00
_cell.angle_gamma   90.00
#
_symmetry.space_group_name_H-M   'P 1'
#
loop_
_entity.id
_entity.type
_entity.pdbx_description
1 polymer ?
#
loop_
_entity_poly.entity_id
_entity_poly.type
_entity_poly.pdbx_seq_one_letter_code
_entity_poly.pdbx_strand_id
1 'polypeptide(L)'
;MVNELSEAFLYAHSAFELWKEVTERYGQSNGPLIYQLERELSKITQGNLTIAAFFNKLKRCWDELQNLNGLPDILFRSEYGVPNRYNCEVTT
;
A
#
# COMPACT_ATOMS: atom_id res chain seq x y z
N MET A 1 -5.93 24.54 9.65
CA MET A 1 -5.25 23.30 9.20
C MET A 1 -4.63 23.41 7.80
N VAL A 2 -5.16 24.20 6.86
CA VAL A 2 -4.57 24.29 5.50
C VAL A 2 -3.31 25.18 5.42
N ASN A 3 -3.18 26.17 6.33
CA ASN A 3 -2.11 27.18 6.26
C ASN A 3 -0.71 26.65 6.61
N GLU A 4 -0.58 25.64 7.48
CA GLU A 4 0.74 25.12 7.89
C GLU A 4 1.41 24.29 6.78
N LEU A 5 0.61 23.56 5.98
CA LEU A 5 1.15 22.80 4.86
C LEU A 5 1.66 23.74 3.76
N SER A 6 0.92 24.81 3.45
CA SER A 6 1.37 25.79 2.44
C SER A 6 2.66 26.51 2.83
N GLU A 7 2.91 26.74 4.12
CA GLU A 7 4.18 27.32 4.60
C GLU A 7 5.35 26.34 4.41
N ALA A 8 5.16 25.04 4.71
CA ALA A 8 6.19 24.02 4.44
C ALA A 8 6.58 23.98 2.95
N PHE A 9 5.62 24.15 2.05
CA PHE A 9 5.87 24.25 0.60
C PHE A 9 6.65 25.52 0.21
N LEU A 10 6.49 26.62 0.96
CA LEU A 10 7.15 27.90 0.67
C LEU A 10 8.63 27.91 1.08
N TYR A 11 8.98 27.15 2.13
CA TYR A 11 10.33 27.12 2.71
C TYR A 11 11.14 25.88 2.31
N ALA A 12 10.54 24.86 1.69
CA ALA A 12 11.26 23.68 1.24
C ALA A 12 12.21 24.01 0.09
N HIS A 13 13.48 23.61 0.23
CA HIS A 13 14.51 23.86 -0.77
C HIS A 13 14.49 22.83 -1.91
N SER A 14 13.85 21.68 -1.69
CA SER A 14 13.65 20.64 -2.70
C SER A 14 12.37 19.85 -2.44
N ALA A 15 11.82 19.25 -3.50
CA ALA A 15 10.67 18.34 -3.39
C ALA A 15 10.94 17.14 -2.47
N PHE A 16 12.21 16.72 -2.34
CA PHE A 16 12.62 15.64 -1.45
C PHE A 16 12.51 16.02 0.03
N GLU A 17 12.98 17.21 0.41
CA GLU A 17 12.86 17.70 1.79
C GLU A 17 11.41 17.90 2.20
N LEU A 18 10.61 18.46 1.29
CA LEU A 18 9.17 18.62 1.51
C LEU A 18 8.47 17.27 1.73
N TRP A 19 8.78 16.28 0.87
CA TRP A 19 8.21 14.94 1.00
C TRP A 19 8.61 14.26 2.31
N LYS A 20 9.87 14.43 2.74
CA LYS A 20 10.36 13.92 4.03
C LYS A 20 9.61 14.56 5.20
N GLU A 21 9.43 15.87 5.20
CA GLU A 21 8.74 16.59 6.27
C GLU A 21 7.25 16.23 6.37
N VAL A 22 6.58 16.08 5.22
CA VAL A 22 5.20 15.57 5.14
C VAL A 22 5.13 14.14 5.67
N THR A 23 6.09 13.29 5.32
CA THR A 23 6.15 11.90 5.80
C THR A 23 6.46 11.81 7.30
N GLU A 24 7.31 12.68 7.85
CA GLU A 24 7.61 12.71 9.28
C GLU A 24 6.41 13.19 10.11
N ARG A 25 5.71 14.24 9.64
CA ARG A 25 4.55 14.79 10.36
C ARG A 25 3.27 13.96 10.22
N TYR A 26 3.04 13.39 9.03
CA TYR A 26 1.77 12.74 8.70
C TYR A 26 1.91 11.24 8.36
N GLY A 27 3.13 10.74 8.12
CA GLY A 27 3.39 9.33 7.78
C GLY A 27 3.36 8.36 8.96
N GLN A 28 3.24 8.85 10.20
CA GLN A 28 3.18 8.03 11.40
C GLN A 28 1.82 7.34 11.65
N SER A 29 0.78 7.58 10.83
CA SER A 29 -0.59 7.15 11.18
C SER A 29 -1.05 5.80 10.61
N ASN A 30 -0.20 5.03 9.92
CA ASN A 30 -0.66 3.76 9.35
C ASN A 30 -0.77 2.63 10.38
N GLY A 31 -0.16 2.75 11.57
CA GLY A 31 -0.16 1.69 12.59
C GLY A 31 -1.55 1.12 12.94
N PRO A 32 -2.54 1.95 13.32
CA PRO A 32 -3.91 1.48 13.57
C PRO A 32 -4.58 0.83 12.36
N LEU A 33 -4.32 1.34 11.15
CA LEU A 33 -4.87 0.82 9.90
C LEU A 33 -4.24 -0.53 9.51
N ILE A 34 -2.92 -0.67 9.68
CA ILE A 34 -2.18 -1.92 9.51
C ILE A 34 -2.73 -2.96 10.49
N TYR A 35 -2.87 -2.62 11.77
CA TYR A 35 -3.44 -3.52 12.77
C TYR A 35 -4.87 -3.96 12.41
N GLN A 36 -5.69 -3.04 11.90
CA GLN A 36 -7.04 -3.36 11.45
C GLN A 36 -7.00 -4.38 10.30
N LEU A 37 -6.15 -4.18 9.30
CA LEU A 37 -6.01 -5.09 8.16
C LEU A 37 -5.44 -6.44 8.56
N GLU A 38 -4.46 -6.50 9.46
CA GLU A 38 -3.95 -7.76 10.03
C GLU A 38 -5.06 -8.52 10.77
N ARG A 39 -5.88 -7.79 11.52
CA ARG A 39 -7.05 -8.34 12.21
C ARG A 39 -8.13 -8.80 11.23
N GLU A 40 -8.33 -8.14 10.09
CA GLU A 40 -9.22 -8.63 9.05
C GLU A 40 -8.65 -9.90 8.40
N LEU A 41 -7.36 -9.91 8.06
CA LEU A 41 -6.67 -11.04 7.47
C LEU A 41 -6.81 -12.30 8.33
N SER A 42 -6.58 -12.19 9.65
CA SER A 42 -6.73 -13.31 10.60
C SER A 42 -8.16 -13.85 10.72
N LYS A 43 -9.18 -13.08 10.31
CA LYS A 43 -10.58 -13.49 10.30
C LYS A 43 -11.04 -14.04 8.96
N ILE A 44 -10.25 -13.86 7.89
CA ILE A 44 -10.59 -14.39 6.58
C ILE A 44 -10.56 -15.91 6.66
N THR A 45 -11.73 -16.51 6.55
CA THR A 45 -11.92 -17.96 6.45
C THR A 45 -12.70 -18.25 5.17
N GLN A 46 -12.48 -19.42 4.59
CA GLN A 46 -13.15 -19.79 3.33
C GLN A 46 -14.67 -19.87 3.51
N GLY A 47 -15.15 -20.48 4.60
CA GLY A 47 -16.58 -20.63 4.86
C GLY A 47 -17.32 -21.22 3.66
N ASN A 48 -18.39 -20.56 3.24
CA ASN A 48 -19.20 -20.91 2.06
C ASN A 48 -18.75 -20.20 0.78
N LEU A 49 -17.62 -19.50 0.79
CA LEU A 49 -17.10 -18.81 -0.40
C LEU A 49 -16.52 -19.83 -1.39
N THR A 50 -16.66 -19.53 -2.68
CA THR A 50 -15.91 -20.24 -3.71
C THR A 50 -14.42 -19.97 -3.53
N ILE A 51 -13.58 -20.90 -3.99
CA ILE A 51 -12.11 -20.79 -3.90
C ILE A 51 -11.63 -19.47 -4.53
N ALA A 52 -12.19 -19.10 -5.69
CA ALA A 52 -11.86 -17.84 -6.37
C ALA A 52 -12.26 -16.60 -5.54
N ALA A 53 -13.44 -16.60 -4.92
CA ALA A 53 -13.89 -15.49 -4.08
C ALA A 53 -13.05 -15.35 -2.80
N PHE A 54 -12.72 -16.48 -2.16
CA PHE A 54 -11.83 -16.51 -1.01
C PHE A 54 -10.44 -15.96 -1.36
N PHE A 55 -9.83 -16.45 -2.43
CA PHE A 55 -8.50 -16.01 -2.86
C PHE A 55 -8.46 -14.51 -3.21
N ASN A 56 -9.48 -14.00 -3.92
CA ASN A 56 -9.57 -12.58 -4.22
C ASN A 56 -9.67 -11.72 -2.95
N LYS A 57 -10.44 -12.17 -1.95
CA LYS A 57 -10.57 -11.46 -0.67
C LYS A 57 -9.27 -11.43 0.11
N LEU A 58 -8.55 -12.56 0.15
CA LEU A 58 -7.23 -12.66 0.77
C LEU A 58 -6.22 -11.75 0.06
N LYS A 59 -6.15 -11.84 -1.27
CA LYS A 59 -5.22 -11.06 -2.09
C LYS A 59 -5.43 -9.57 -1.95
N ARG A 60 -6.68 -9.10 -1.96
CA ARG A 60 -7.00 -7.69 -1.76
C ARG A 60 -6.50 -7.17 -0.40
N CYS A 61 -6.76 -7.90 0.68
CA CYS A 61 -6.32 -7.52 2.02
C CYS A 61 -4.78 -7.48 2.13
N TRP A 62 -4.11 -8.40 1.43
CA TRP A 62 -2.66 -8.44 1.34
C TRP A 62 -2.08 -7.26 0.55
N ASP A 63 -2.65 -6.95 -0.62
CA ASP A 63 -2.22 -5.82 -1.45
C ASP A 63 -2.39 -4.48 -0.70
N GLU A 64 -3.48 -4.32 0.06
CA GLU A 64 -3.70 -3.14 0.91
C GLU A 64 -2.66 -3.03 2.04
N LEU A 65 -2.27 -4.13 2.69
CA LEU A 65 -1.18 -4.15 3.68
C LEU A 65 0.18 -3.79 3.07
N GLN A 66 0.50 -4.30 1.88
CA GLN A 66 1.76 -4.00 1.20
C GLN A 66 1.89 -2.52 0.84
N ASN A 67 0.80 -1.90 0.38
CA ASN A 67 0.76 -0.46 0.08
C ASN A 67 1.01 0.40 1.32
N LEU A 68 0.55 -0.04 2.49
CA LEU A 68 0.69 0.70 3.75
C LEU A 68 2.02 0.48 4.46
N ASN A 69 2.64 -0.70 4.27
CA ASN A 69 3.96 -1.01 4.82
C ASN A 69 5.11 -0.35 4.06
N GLY A 70 4.83 0.33 2.95
CA GLY A 70 5.83 1.15 2.25
C GLY A 70 7.04 0.36 1.77
N LEU A 71 6.92 -0.97 1.61
CA LEU A 71 7.98 -1.75 1.00
C LEU A 71 8.08 -1.31 -0.46
N PRO A 72 9.22 -0.74 -0.87
CA PRO A 72 9.37 -0.30 -2.25
C PRO A 72 9.34 -1.55 -3.14
N ASP A 73 8.40 -1.54 -4.10
CA ASP A 73 8.06 -2.63 -5.04
C ASP A 73 9.27 -3.24 -5.80
N ILE A 74 10.41 -2.56 -5.75
CA ILE A 74 11.71 -2.97 -6.30
C ILE A 74 12.38 -4.13 -5.54
N LEU A 75 12.12 -4.33 -4.24
CA LEU A 75 12.81 -5.39 -3.48
C LEU A 75 12.09 -6.75 -3.57
N PHE A 76 10.76 -6.76 -3.66
CA PHE A 76 9.98 -8.00 -3.69
C PHE A 76 9.90 -8.63 -5.09
N ARG A 77 10.04 -7.84 -6.17
CA ARG A 77 9.93 -8.31 -7.56
C ARG A 77 11.03 -9.30 -7.97
N SER A 78 12.17 -9.32 -7.28
CA SER A 78 13.28 -10.22 -7.61
C SER A 78 13.13 -11.65 -7.05
N GLU A 79 12.34 -11.83 -5.98
CA GLU A 79 12.35 -13.09 -5.22
C GLU A 79 11.14 -13.98 -5.48
N TYR A 80 10.01 -13.39 -5.90
CA TYR A 80 8.80 -14.12 -6.26
C TYR A 80 8.33 -13.62 -7.62
N GLY A 81 8.61 -14.37 -8.69
CA GLY A 81 8.28 -14.03 -10.08
C GLY A 81 6.78 -13.95 -10.37
N VAL A 82 6.08 -12.98 -9.78
CA VAL A 82 4.67 -12.70 -10.02
C VAL A 82 4.56 -11.89 -11.32
N PRO A 83 3.93 -12.42 -12.40
CA PRO A 83 3.85 -11.72 -13.67
C PRO A 83 3.00 -10.44 -13.55
N ASN A 84 3.49 -9.39 -14.19
CA ASN A 84 2.84 -8.09 -14.24
C ASN A 84 1.46 -8.19 -14.94
N ARG A 85 0.39 -7.71 -14.31
CA ARG A 85 -0.96 -7.64 -14.91
C ARG A 85 -1.09 -6.61 -16.04
N TYR A 86 -0.04 -5.85 -16.34
CA TYR A 86 -0.05 -4.83 -17.40
C TYR A 86 0.37 -5.33 -18.79
N ASN A 87 0.71 -6.61 -18.98
CA ASN A 87 1.00 -7.16 -20.31
C ASN A 87 -0.13 -8.11 -20.75
N CYS A 88 -1.35 -7.60 -20.84
CA CYS A 88 -2.31 -8.09 -21.82
C CYS A 88 -2.04 -7.37 -23.14
N GLU A 89 -0.94 -7.72 -23.80
CA GLU A 89 -0.79 -7.40 -25.22
C GLU A 89 -1.75 -8.31 -25.99
N VAL A 90 -2.79 -7.67 -26.50
CA VAL A 90 -3.72 -8.23 -27.47
C VAL A 90 -2.93 -8.57 -28.72
N THR A 91 -2.88 -9.83 -29.12
CA THR A 91 -2.61 -10.16 -30.53
C THR A 91 -3.39 -11.40 -30.92
N THR A 92 -4.20 -11.20 -31.96
CA THR A 92 -5.00 -12.14 -32.75
C THR A 92 -4.24 -13.40 -33.17
#